data_AF-A0A9Q4CAY9-F1
#
_entry.id   AF-A0A9Q4CAY9-F1
#
_cell.length_a   1.000
_cell.length_b   1.000
_cell.length_c   1.000
_cell.angle_alpha   90.00
_cell.angle_beta   90.00
_cell.angle_gamma   90.00
#
_symmetry.space_group_name_H-M   'P 1'
#
loop_
_entity.id
_entity.type
_entity.pdbx_description
1 polymer ?
#
loop_
_entity_poly.entity_id
_entity_poly.type
_entity_poly.pdbx_seq_one_letter_code
_entity_poly.pdbx_strand_id
1 'polypeptide(L)'
;MSATFTLPARGSTPVLSLAKKISDDTDALLVAVFEGEEGLELAATGLFDDEVEIAVWQQLAAVGATGAKEEITRVPGLKATGVGTVVAVGLGDPDDLSDDRLRRAAGVAARSLRGFNRVATTIGAFGLRAAVEGVSLGAYDYRGLKTDEVPERKRTVDEVVFLGGDKKEFVAAQITAEAVILARDLVNTPSSHLYPESYAEIAAKEAGEHGVKVEILDDKRLLKDGYGGIMAVGQGSTRKPRLLRLTWSTRKASKSVALVGKGITFDTGGISIKPSSNMDHMISDMGGSAAVIASVIAAARLNLRVNVTATVPLAENMPGGGAYRPGDVVTHYGGTTSEIINTDAEGRMILADAIARACEDDPDYLIETATLTGAQLVALGARTAGVMGSPEFRDRIAAHGRAVGEEAWAMPIPEDVADGMKSTVADLRNVNPSRNGGMLGAAHYLSTFVTEGVEWAHIDVAGPAFNTDGVWGCTPKRATGVPVRTIVDALTGIADE
;
A
#
# COMPACT_ATOMS: atom_id res chain seq x y z
N MET A 1 18.43 7.37 28.25
CA MET A 1 16.98 7.47 28.05
C MET A 1 16.73 6.97 26.65
N SER A 2 15.97 5.87 26.46
CA SER A 2 15.62 5.42 25.10
C SER A 2 14.77 6.53 24.47
N ALA A 3 15.19 7.06 23.33
CA ALA A 3 14.38 8.05 22.62
C ALA A 3 13.08 7.35 22.18
N THR A 4 11.93 7.88 22.60
CA THR A 4 10.65 7.34 22.15
C THR A 4 10.39 7.86 20.74
N PHE A 5 10.58 7.01 19.73
CA PHE A 5 10.28 7.36 18.35
C PHE A 5 8.77 7.34 18.10
N THR A 6 8.28 8.36 17.41
CA THR A 6 6.88 8.47 16.97
C THR A 6 6.84 9.11 15.60
N LEU A 7 5.81 8.81 14.80
CA LEU A 7 5.58 9.53 13.56
C LEU A 7 5.37 11.02 13.84
N PRO A 8 6.08 11.91 13.14
CA PRO A 8 5.99 13.35 13.40
C PRO A 8 4.69 13.95 12.86
N ALA A 9 4.00 13.26 11.95
CA ALA A 9 2.68 13.59 11.44
C ALA A 9 1.95 12.32 10.98
N ARG A 10 0.62 12.34 11.05
CA ARG A 10 -0.28 11.32 10.48
C ARG A 10 -1.34 12.01 9.61
N GLY A 11 -1.86 11.29 8.62
CA GLY A 11 -2.99 11.75 7.84
C GLY A 11 -4.28 11.75 8.67
N SER A 12 -5.16 12.72 8.39
CA SER A 12 -6.50 12.74 8.96
C SER A 12 -7.49 11.99 8.07
N THR A 13 -8.40 11.25 8.69
CA THR A 13 -9.50 10.52 8.06
C THR A 13 -10.76 10.68 8.89
N PRO A 14 -11.96 10.55 8.28
CA PRO A 14 -13.20 10.56 9.04
C PRO A 14 -13.29 9.36 9.98
N VAL A 15 -14.02 9.54 11.07
CA VAL A 15 -14.59 8.43 11.82
C VAL A 15 -15.65 7.77 10.95
N LEU A 16 -15.61 6.45 10.83
CA LEU A 16 -16.64 5.69 10.12
C LEU A 16 -17.50 4.91 11.12
N SER A 17 -18.80 4.90 10.91
CA SER A 17 -19.74 4.15 11.77
C SER A 17 -20.88 3.53 10.97
N LEU A 18 -21.56 2.54 11.58
CA LEU A 18 -22.79 1.94 11.05
C LEU A 18 -24.00 2.42 11.83
N ALA A 19 -25.07 2.77 11.12
CA ALA A 19 -26.38 3.06 11.71
C ALA A 19 -27.52 2.45 10.90
N LYS A 20 -28.70 2.38 11.51
CA LYS A 20 -29.93 1.94 10.82
C LYS A 20 -30.76 3.09 10.27
N LYS A 21 -30.55 4.31 10.77
CA LYS A 21 -31.34 5.51 10.47
C LYS A 21 -30.43 6.72 10.54
N ILE A 22 -30.81 7.78 9.82
CA ILE A 22 -30.20 9.10 9.92
C ILE A 22 -30.48 9.70 11.32
N SER A 23 -29.51 10.41 11.89
CA SER A 23 -29.65 11.17 13.13
C SER A 23 -29.93 12.65 12.85
N ASP A 24 -30.62 13.32 13.78
CA ASP A 24 -31.07 14.72 13.63
C ASP A 24 -29.93 15.75 13.47
N ASP A 25 -28.69 15.37 13.85
CA ASP A 25 -27.47 16.18 13.72
C ASP A 25 -26.67 15.89 12.44
N THR A 26 -27.26 15.17 11.47
CA THR A 26 -26.62 14.89 10.17
C THR A 26 -26.66 16.11 9.26
N ASP A 27 -25.50 16.59 8.81
CA ASP A 27 -25.39 17.78 7.97
C ASP A 27 -25.78 17.48 6.52
N ALA A 28 -25.35 16.33 5.99
CA ALA A 28 -25.56 15.95 4.61
C ALA A 28 -25.82 14.44 4.41
N LEU A 29 -26.47 14.12 3.30
CA LEU A 29 -26.68 12.76 2.82
C LEU A 29 -25.89 12.53 1.54
N LEU A 30 -25.04 11.50 1.52
CA LEU A 30 -24.34 11.02 0.33
C LEU A 30 -25.08 9.84 -0.31
N VAL A 31 -25.53 10.00 -1.55
CA VAL A 31 -26.26 8.99 -2.34
C VAL A 31 -25.52 8.62 -3.63
N ALA A 32 -25.79 7.43 -4.15
CA ALA A 32 -25.32 7.00 -5.46
C ALA A 32 -26.37 7.32 -6.54
N VAL A 33 -25.89 7.73 -7.71
CA VAL A 33 -26.70 7.89 -8.92
C VAL A 33 -26.02 7.18 -10.10
N PHE A 34 -26.81 6.74 -11.07
CA PHE A 34 -26.34 6.01 -12.25
C PHE A 34 -26.70 6.76 -13.54
N GLU A 35 -25.93 6.48 -14.57
CA GLU A 35 -26.22 6.88 -15.95
C GLU A 35 -27.01 5.74 -16.61
N GLY A 36 -28.34 5.77 -16.45
CA GLY A 36 -29.25 4.77 -16.99
C GLY A 36 -29.60 5.01 -18.46
N GLU A 37 -30.30 4.05 -19.08
CA GLU A 37 -30.67 4.10 -20.51
C GLU A 37 -31.55 5.32 -20.86
N GLU A 38 -32.44 5.71 -19.95
CA GLU A 38 -33.35 6.86 -20.11
C GLU A 38 -32.84 8.15 -19.44
N GLY A 39 -31.61 8.12 -18.90
CA GLY A 39 -30.96 9.26 -18.24
C GLY A 39 -30.58 8.99 -16.79
N LEU A 40 -30.55 10.04 -15.97
CA LEU A 40 -30.17 9.95 -14.57
C LEU A 40 -31.07 8.96 -13.82
N GLU A 41 -30.47 8.04 -13.07
CA GLU A 41 -31.18 7.15 -12.16
C GLU A 41 -30.71 7.38 -10.71
N LEU A 42 -31.66 7.62 -9.81
CA LEU A 42 -31.38 7.62 -8.37
C LEU A 42 -31.53 6.19 -7.87
N ALA A 43 -30.50 5.68 -7.21
CA ALA A 43 -30.53 4.33 -6.73
C ALA A 43 -31.46 4.23 -5.51
N ALA A 44 -32.60 3.56 -5.68
CA ALA A 44 -33.58 3.39 -4.62
C ALA A 44 -32.97 2.62 -3.45
N THR A 45 -33.00 3.22 -2.26
CA THR A 45 -32.37 2.62 -1.06
C THR A 45 -33.41 2.21 -0.02
N GLY A 46 -34.67 2.59 -0.24
CA GLY A 46 -35.75 2.37 0.72
C GLY A 46 -35.57 3.15 2.02
N LEU A 47 -34.70 4.17 1.99
CA LEU A 47 -34.40 5.01 3.15
C LEU A 47 -35.49 6.05 3.40
N PHE A 48 -36.12 6.52 2.33
CA PHE A 48 -37.25 7.43 2.35
C PHE A 48 -38.41 6.89 1.51
N ASP A 49 -39.58 7.48 1.69
CA ASP A 49 -40.74 7.20 0.84
C ASP A 49 -40.48 7.64 -0.62
N ASP A 50 -41.12 6.97 -1.58
CA ASP A 50 -40.93 7.20 -3.02
C ASP A 50 -41.08 8.68 -3.42
N GLU A 51 -42.01 9.41 -2.79
CA GLU A 51 -42.21 10.85 -3.05
C GLU A 51 -40.95 11.68 -2.73
N VAL A 52 -40.20 11.31 -1.69
CA VAL A 52 -38.97 11.98 -1.28
C VAL A 52 -37.83 11.63 -2.23
N GLU A 53 -37.68 10.35 -2.60
CA GLU A 53 -36.67 9.92 -3.56
C GLU A 53 -36.89 10.58 -4.94
N ILE A 54 -38.14 10.65 -5.42
CA ILE A 54 -38.52 11.35 -6.66
C ILE A 54 -38.16 12.84 -6.57
N ALA A 55 -38.45 13.50 -5.44
CA ALA A 55 -38.15 14.92 -5.28
C ALA A 55 -36.62 15.19 -5.27
N VAL A 56 -35.83 14.32 -4.64
CA VAL A 56 -34.35 14.40 -4.69
C VAL A 56 -33.85 14.20 -6.12
N TRP A 57 -34.36 13.19 -6.82
CA TRP A 57 -34.03 12.94 -8.23
C TRP A 57 -34.35 14.14 -9.12
N GLN A 58 -35.52 14.76 -8.96
CA GLN A 58 -35.92 15.96 -9.72
C GLN A 58 -34.96 17.13 -9.49
N GLN A 59 -34.51 17.36 -8.25
CA GLN A 59 -33.53 18.39 -7.95
C GLN A 59 -32.18 18.12 -8.62
N LEU A 60 -31.71 16.87 -8.60
CA LEU A 60 -30.46 16.45 -9.23
C LEU A 60 -30.52 16.61 -10.76
N ALA A 61 -31.62 16.17 -11.39
CA ALA A 61 -31.85 16.35 -12.81
C ALA A 61 -31.94 17.83 -13.19
N ALA A 62 -32.59 18.66 -12.37
CA ALA A 62 -32.74 20.09 -12.64
C ALA A 62 -31.41 20.86 -12.63
N VAL A 63 -30.41 20.39 -11.88
CA VAL A 63 -29.05 20.97 -11.88
C VAL A 63 -28.11 20.28 -12.88
N GLY A 64 -28.62 19.34 -13.67
CA GLY A 64 -27.91 18.69 -14.77
C GLY A 64 -27.06 17.48 -14.39
N ALA A 65 -27.33 16.81 -13.27
CA ALA A 65 -26.67 15.53 -12.97
C ALA A 65 -26.99 14.51 -14.07
N THR A 66 -25.98 13.78 -14.54
CA THR A 66 -26.16 12.71 -15.53
C THR A 66 -25.96 11.32 -14.95
N GLY A 67 -25.28 11.22 -13.79
CA GLY A 67 -24.90 9.95 -13.19
C GLY A 67 -23.57 9.43 -13.71
N ALA A 68 -22.85 10.24 -14.49
CA ALA A 68 -21.58 9.84 -15.10
C ALA A 68 -20.55 9.43 -14.03
N LYS A 69 -19.65 8.51 -14.38
CA LYS A 69 -18.65 7.98 -13.45
C LYS A 69 -17.86 9.09 -12.74
N GLU A 70 -17.82 9.01 -11.41
CA GLU A 70 -17.10 9.94 -10.52
C GLU A 70 -17.66 11.39 -10.55
N GLU A 71 -18.81 11.64 -11.19
CA GLU A 71 -19.51 12.93 -11.15
C GLU A 71 -19.96 13.25 -9.73
N ILE A 72 -19.80 14.50 -9.28
CA ILE A 72 -20.30 14.98 -8.00
C ILE A 72 -21.31 16.09 -8.23
N THR A 73 -22.52 15.89 -7.74
CA THR A 73 -23.59 16.88 -7.80
C THR A 73 -24.12 17.18 -6.40
N ARG A 74 -24.49 18.44 -6.14
CA ARG A 74 -25.03 18.87 -4.84
C ARG A 74 -26.32 19.61 -5.01
N VAL A 75 -27.30 19.28 -4.18
CA VAL A 75 -28.59 19.95 -4.10
C VAL A 75 -28.96 20.21 -2.64
N PRO A 76 -29.83 21.21 -2.35
CA PRO A 76 -30.35 21.42 -1.01
C PRO A 76 -31.05 20.16 -0.48
N GLY A 77 -30.92 19.87 0.81
CA GLY A 77 -31.72 18.82 1.43
C GLY A 77 -33.21 19.17 1.46
N LEU A 78 -34.05 18.14 1.52
CA LEU A 78 -35.50 18.30 1.71
C LEU A 78 -35.82 18.25 3.20
N LYS A 79 -36.90 18.90 3.64
CA LYS A 79 -37.34 18.80 5.04
C LYS A 79 -37.56 17.33 5.47
N ALA A 80 -38.04 16.49 4.55
CA ALA A 80 -38.27 15.08 4.78
C ALA A 80 -36.99 14.25 4.90
N THR A 81 -35.86 14.69 4.33
CA THR A 81 -34.58 13.98 4.47
C THR A 81 -33.87 14.31 5.79
N GLY A 82 -34.26 15.40 6.46
CA GLY A 82 -33.69 15.81 7.75
C GLY A 82 -32.26 16.34 7.68
N VAL A 83 -31.73 16.59 6.48
CA VAL A 83 -30.36 17.06 6.25
C VAL A 83 -30.35 18.40 5.49
N GLY A 84 -29.26 19.15 5.60
CA GLY A 84 -29.11 20.43 4.91
C GLY A 84 -28.68 20.31 3.44
N THR A 85 -28.02 19.21 3.07
CA THR A 85 -27.48 19.00 1.71
C THR A 85 -27.58 17.53 1.29
N VAL A 86 -27.91 17.28 0.03
CA VAL A 86 -27.72 15.98 -0.61
C VAL A 86 -26.54 16.09 -1.57
N VAL A 87 -25.58 15.17 -1.42
CA VAL A 87 -24.44 15.00 -2.31
C VAL A 87 -24.68 13.70 -3.09
N ALA A 88 -24.74 13.78 -4.41
CA ALA A 88 -24.82 12.62 -5.28
C ALA A 88 -23.44 12.33 -5.87
N VAL A 89 -23.09 11.04 -5.93
CA VAL A 89 -21.93 10.55 -6.68
C VAL A 89 -22.37 9.63 -7.82
N GLY A 90 -21.89 9.93 -9.02
CA GLY A 90 -22.15 9.15 -10.21
C GLY A 90 -21.32 7.87 -10.27
N LEU A 91 -22.00 6.75 -10.48
CA LEU A 91 -21.41 5.43 -10.66
C LEU A 91 -21.29 5.03 -12.14
N GLY A 92 -21.76 5.87 -13.06
CA GLY A 92 -21.79 5.61 -14.49
C GLY A 92 -22.84 4.57 -14.86
N ASP A 93 -22.59 3.85 -15.94
CA ASP A 93 -23.42 2.73 -16.40
C ASP A 93 -23.56 1.66 -15.31
N PRO A 94 -24.80 1.28 -14.92
CA PRO A 94 -25.07 0.20 -13.96
C PRO A 94 -24.45 -1.15 -14.32
N ASP A 95 -24.39 -1.51 -15.61
CA ASP A 95 -23.94 -2.84 -16.07
C ASP A 95 -22.43 -3.03 -15.88
N ASP A 96 -21.71 -1.93 -15.75
CA ASP A 96 -20.27 -1.91 -15.54
C ASP A 96 -19.87 -1.74 -14.05
N LEU A 97 -20.84 -1.76 -13.11
CA LEU A 97 -20.55 -1.56 -11.71
C LEU A 97 -19.61 -2.65 -11.17
N SER A 98 -18.49 -2.22 -10.59
CA SER A 98 -17.52 -3.09 -9.93
C SER A 98 -17.08 -2.49 -8.60
N ASP A 99 -16.52 -3.33 -7.72
CA ASP A 99 -15.95 -2.89 -6.45
C ASP A 99 -14.92 -1.76 -6.63
N ASP A 100 -14.05 -1.83 -7.65
CA ASP A 100 -13.12 -0.74 -7.91
C ASP A 100 -13.80 0.54 -8.38
N ARG A 101 -14.81 0.43 -9.26
CA ARG A 101 -15.58 1.60 -9.72
C ARG A 101 -16.27 2.29 -8.54
N LEU A 102 -16.93 1.52 -7.68
CA LEU A 102 -17.58 2.02 -6.46
C LEU A 102 -16.56 2.64 -5.51
N ARG A 103 -15.44 1.97 -5.24
CA ARG A 103 -14.39 2.46 -4.34
C ARG A 103 -13.80 3.79 -4.83
N ARG A 104 -13.56 3.92 -6.13
CA ARG A 104 -13.06 5.15 -6.74
C ARG A 104 -14.07 6.29 -6.61
N ALA A 105 -15.33 6.04 -6.95
CA ALA A 105 -16.41 7.00 -6.81
C ALA A 105 -16.59 7.45 -5.36
N ALA A 106 -16.64 6.50 -4.41
CA ALA A 106 -16.69 6.77 -2.98
C ALA A 106 -15.51 7.64 -2.51
N GLY A 107 -14.31 7.43 -3.05
CA GLY A 107 -13.14 8.26 -2.75
C GLY A 107 -13.23 9.69 -3.29
N VAL A 108 -13.81 9.87 -4.47
CA VAL A 108 -14.12 11.20 -5.04
C VAL A 108 -15.18 11.89 -4.20
N ALA A 109 -16.25 11.18 -3.84
CA ALA A 109 -17.31 11.68 -2.99
C ALA A 109 -16.76 12.16 -1.65
N ALA A 110 -15.94 11.35 -0.98
CA ALA A 110 -15.39 11.65 0.32
C ALA A 110 -14.47 12.89 0.32
N ARG A 111 -13.69 13.11 -0.75
CA ARG A 111 -12.94 14.38 -0.92
C ARG A 111 -13.85 15.58 -1.05
N SER A 112 -15.02 15.41 -1.66
CA SER A 112 -15.99 16.50 -1.77
C SER A 112 -16.53 16.87 -0.38
N LEU A 113 -16.70 15.93 0.55
CA LEU A 113 -17.35 16.14 1.85
C LEU A 113 -16.60 17.06 2.83
N ARG A 114 -15.49 17.68 2.42
CA ARG A 114 -14.73 18.61 3.29
C ARG A 114 -15.62 19.73 3.82
N GLY A 115 -15.47 20.00 5.13
CA GLY A 115 -16.22 21.03 5.85
C GLY A 115 -17.59 20.59 6.40
N PHE A 116 -18.03 19.35 6.18
CA PHE A 116 -19.16 18.77 6.92
C PHE A 116 -18.67 18.16 8.24
N ASN A 117 -19.50 18.14 9.29
CA ASN A 117 -19.19 17.44 10.53
C ASN A 117 -19.68 15.99 10.41
N ARG A 118 -20.96 15.77 10.07
CA ARG A 118 -21.55 14.43 9.97
C ARG A 118 -22.27 14.22 8.65
N VAL A 119 -21.91 13.14 7.94
CA VAL A 119 -22.54 12.75 6.67
C VAL A 119 -23.09 11.33 6.77
N ALA A 120 -24.38 11.14 6.50
CA ALA A 120 -24.94 9.80 6.34
C ALA A 120 -24.81 9.34 4.89
N THR A 121 -24.69 8.04 4.65
CA THR A 121 -24.57 7.52 3.29
C THR A 121 -25.24 6.17 3.05
N THR A 122 -25.81 6.01 1.86
CA THR A 122 -26.43 4.78 1.38
C THR A 122 -25.57 4.03 0.35
N ILE A 123 -24.42 4.59 -0.05
CA ILE A 123 -23.57 3.98 -1.10
C ILE A 123 -23.05 2.58 -0.72
N GLY A 124 -23.06 2.24 0.58
CA GLY A 124 -22.71 0.91 1.06
C GLY A 124 -23.65 -0.20 0.59
N ALA A 125 -24.87 0.14 0.15
CA ALA A 125 -25.81 -0.82 -0.42
C ALA A 125 -25.32 -1.47 -1.74
N PHE A 126 -24.36 -0.84 -2.42
CA PHE A 126 -23.80 -1.32 -3.69
C PHE A 126 -22.50 -2.13 -3.54
N GLY A 127 -22.01 -2.28 -2.31
CA GLY A 127 -20.73 -2.91 -2.00
C GLY A 127 -20.10 -2.25 -0.78
N LEU A 128 -20.40 -2.78 0.41
CA LEU A 128 -20.04 -2.16 1.67
C LEU A 128 -18.52 -2.07 1.85
N ARG A 129 -17.77 -3.16 1.59
CA ARG A 129 -16.30 -3.15 1.63
C ARG A 129 -15.71 -2.06 0.74
N ALA A 130 -16.06 -2.04 -0.54
CA ALA A 130 -15.54 -1.09 -1.52
C ALA A 130 -15.88 0.36 -1.15
N ALA A 131 -17.09 0.62 -0.67
CA ALA A 131 -17.52 1.95 -0.27
C ALA A 131 -16.80 2.45 1.00
N VAL A 132 -16.66 1.60 2.03
CA VAL A 132 -15.93 1.94 3.27
C VAL A 132 -14.46 2.23 2.97
N GLU A 133 -13.81 1.35 2.19
CA GLU A 133 -12.43 1.57 1.73
C GLU A 133 -12.34 2.87 0.93
N GLY A 134 -13.24 3.09 -0.03
CA GLY A 134 -13.23 4.27 -0.89
C GLY A 134 -13.36 5.57 -0.11
N VAL A 135 -14.33 5.65 0.81
CA VAL A 135 -14.54 6.83 1.66
C VAL A 135 -13.31 7.09 2.52
N SER A 136 -12.82 6.08 3.23
CA SER A 136 -11.67 6.20 4.13
C SER A 136 -10.41 6.67 3.37
N LEU A 137 -10.07 5.97 2.28
CA LEU A 137 -8.87 6.22 1.50
C LEU A 137 -8.94 7.53 0.71
N GLY A 138 -10.11 7.91 0.21
CA GLY A 138 -10.31 9.16 -0.51
C GLY A 138 -10.28 10.38 0.39
N ALA A 139 -10.79 10.26 1.63
CA ALA A 139 -10.82 11.35 2.60
C ALA A 139 -9.46 11.62 3.28
N TYR A 140 -8.51 10.69 3.17
CA TYR A 140 -7.15 10.82 3.70
C TYR A 140 -6.50 12.15 3.28
N ASP A 141 -6.08 12.92 4.27
CA ASP A 141 -5.40 14.20 4.09
C ASP A 141 -4.12 14.25 4.92
N TYR A 142 -2.97 14.21 4.24
CA TYR A 142 -1.66 14.30 4.88
C TYR A 142 -1.09 15.71 4.75
N ARG A 143 -0.96 16.40 5.88
CA ARG A 143 -0.38 17.76 5.93
C ARG A 143 1.10 17.80 6.24
N GLY A 144 1.68 16.68 6.68
CA GLY A 144 3.04 16.63 7.18
C GLY A 144 3.24 17.62 8.34
N LEU A 145 4.38 18.32 8.33
CA LEU A 145 4.80 19.23 9.41
C LEU A 145 4.43 20.69 9.16
N LYS A 146 3.37 20.93 8.38
CA LYS A 146 2.84 22.28 8.16
C LYS A 146 2.30 22.86 9.47
N THR A 147 2.62 24.12 9.75
CA THR A 147 2.27 24.80 11.01
C THR A 147 1.03 25.68 10.89
N ASP A 148 0.56 25.97 9.68
CA ASP A 148 -0.67 26.72 9.44
C ASP A 148 -1.91 25.89 9.86
N GLU A 149 -2.94 26.54 10.37
CA GLU A 149 -4.20 25.87 10.69
C GLU A 149 -4.99 25.55 9.41
N VAL A 150 -5.73 24.43 9.42
CA VAL A 150 -6.69 24.12 8.35
C VAL A 150 -7.97 24.94 8.58
N PRO A 151 -8.39 25.78 7.63
CA PRO A 151 -9.71 26.41 7.68
C PRO A 151 -10.80 25.34 7.76
N GLU A 152 -11.83 25.52 8.58
CA GLU A 152 -12.89 24.52 8.82
C GLU A 152 -13.47 23.95 7.52
N ARG A 153 -13.82 24.81 6.55
CA ARG A 153 -14.33 24.42 5.23
C ARG A 153 -13.41 23.52 4.39
N LYS A 154 -12.14 23.38 4.78
CA LYS A 154 -11.14 22.53 4.10
C LYS A 154 -10.80 21.28 4.90
N ARG A 155 -11.25 21.17 6.15
CA ARG A 155 -11.02 19.99 6.98
C ARG A 155 -11.72 18.78 6.37
N THR A 156 -11.09 17.62 6.51
CA THR A 156 -11.75 16.35 6.23
C THR A 156 -13.04 16.27 7.05
N VAL A 157 -14.08 15.64 6.49
CA VAL A 157 -15.34 15.38 7.22
C VAL A 157 -15.05 14.64 8.53
N ASP A 158 -15.71 15.02 9.62
CA ASP A 158 -15.41 14.43 10.94
C ASP A 158 -15.95 12.99 11.05
N GLU A 159 -17.19 12.74 10.60
CA GLU A 159 -17.83 11.43 10.62
C GLU A 159 -18.62 11.12 9.34
N VAL A 160 -18.46 9.89 8.83
CA VAL A 160 -19.33 9.31 7.79
C VAL A 160 -20.03 8.07 8.31
N VAL A 161 -21.36 8.11 8.30
CA VAL A 161 -22.24 7.07 8.82
C VAL A 161 -22.83 6.26 7.67
N PHE A 162 -22.46 4.99 7.59
CA PHE A 162 -23.03 4.04 6.62
C PHE A 162 -24.37 3.50 7.13
N LEU A 163 -25.41 3.64 6.31
CA LEU A 163 -26.76 3.22 6.64
C LEU A 163 -26.97 1.76 6.19
N GLY A 164 -27.07 0.84 7.15
CA GLY A 164 -27.17 -0.59 6.90
C GLY A 164 -25.83 -1.26 6.57
N GLY A 165 -25.86 -2.58 6.32
CA GLY A 165 -24.67 -3.40 6.03
C GLY A 165 -24.29 -4.38 7.14
N ASP A 166 -23.47 -5.38 6.80
CA ASP A 166 -22.95 -6.35 7.76
C ASP A 166 -21.82 -5.75 8.62
N LYS A 167 -21.92 -5.92 9.93
CA LYS A 167 -20.95 -5.36 10.88
C LYS A 167 -19.55 -5.96 10.72
N LYS A 168 -19.43 -7.25 10.39
CA LYS A 168 -18.12 -7.89 10.25
C LYS A 168 -17.43 -7.42 8.98
N GLU A 169 -18.17 -7.34 7.87
CA GLU A 169 -17.67 -6.80 6.61
C GLU A 169 -17.21 -5.33 6.79
N PHE A 170 -18.02 -4.49 7.42
CA PHE A 170 -17.65 -3.10 7.71
C PHE A 170 -16.34 -2.99 8.50
N VAL A 171 -16.22 -3.75 9.59
CA VAL A 171 -15.01 -3.74 10.43
C VAL A 171 -13.79 -4.23 9.65
N ALA A 172 -13.93 -5.28 8.83
CA ALA A 172 -12.85 -5.79 8.00
C ALA A 172 -12.38 -4.78 6.95
N ALA A 173 -13.31 -4.08 6.31
CA ALA A 173 -13.02 -3.02 5.35
C ALA A 173 -12.33 -1.82 6.02
N GLN A 174 -12.78 -1.44 7.22
CA GLN A 174 -12.15 -0.39 8.01
C GLN A 174 -10.70 -0.75 8.39
N ILE A 175 -10.45 -1.97 8.89
CA ILE A 175 -9.11 -2.45 9.23
C ILE A 175 -8.19 -2.40 8.00
N THR A 176 -8.69 -2.85 6.86
CA THR A 176 -7.94 -2.84 5.58
C THR A 176 -7.60 -1.41 5.16
N ALA A 177 -8.55 -0.48 5.22
CA ALA A 177 -8.30 0.92 4.89
C ALA A 177 -7.29 1.58 5.83
N GLU A 178 -7.41 1.34 7.13
CA GLU A 178 -6.46 1.85 8.14
C GLU A 178 -5.04 1.30 7.93
N ALA A 179 -4.89 0.05 7.48
CA ALA A 179 -3.59 -0.50 7.12
C ALA A 179 -2.97 0.23 5.92
N VAL A 180 -3.76 0.51 4.88
CA VAL A 180 -3.30 1.32 3.73
C VAL A 180 -2.91 2.72 4.21
N ILE A 181 -3.68 3.34 5.11
CA ILE A 181 -3.37 4.66 5.69
C ILE A 181 -2.06 4.63 6.48
N LEU A 182 -1.82 3.59 7.28
CA LEU A 182 -0.55 3.42 7.98
C LEU A 182 0.63 3.35 6.99
N ALA A 183 0.49 2.57 5.91
CA ALA A 183 1.52 2.52 4.87
C ALA A 183 1.74 3.91 4.24
N ARG A 184 0.67 4.68 4.01
CA ARG A 184 0.76 6.06 3.50
C ARG A 184 1.46 7.00 4.47
N ASP A 185 1.19 6.90 5.77
CA ASP A 185 1.83 7.72 6.80
C ASP A 185 3.33 7.44 6.88
N LEU A 186 3.72 6.17 6.86
CA LEU A 186 5.13 5.75 6.84
C LEU A 186 5.85 6.33 5.62
N VAL A 187 5.30 6.12 4.42
CA VAL A 187 5.91 6.57 3.15
C VAL A 187 5.97 8.10 3.02
N ASN A 188 4.96 8.80 3.54
CA ASN A 188 4.97 10.26 3.48
C ASN A 188 5.94 10.91 4.46
N THR A 189 6.34 10.20 5.51
CA THR A 189 7.21 10.73 6.57
C THR A 189 8.59 11.03 6.01
N PRO A 190 9.14 12.24 6.20
CA PRO A 190 10.48 12.58 5.70
C PRO A 190 11.56 11.68 6.29
N SER A 191 12.54 11.28 5.47
CA SER A 191 13.68 10.44 5.91
C SER A 191 14.51 11.08 7.02
N SER A 192 14.44 12.40 7.21
CA SER A 192 15.04 13.08 8.36
C SER A 192 14.47 12.59 9.71
N HIS A 193 13.23 12.12 9.74
CA HIS A 193 12.53 11.62 10.92
C HIS A 193 12.29 10.10 10.89
N LEU A 194 12.19 9.50 9.70
CA LEU A 194 11.99 8.06 9.52
C LEU A 194 13.21 7.43 8.84
N TYR A 195 14.26 7.20 9.63
CA TYR A 195 15.48 6.49 9.26
C TYR A 195 15.51 5.08 9.91
N PRO A 196 16.44 4.16 9.56
CA PRO A 196 16.29 2.74 9.84
C PRO A 196 15.95 2.37 11.30
N GLU A 197 16.64 2.95 12.27
CA GLU A 197 16.35 2.75 13.69
C GLU A 197 14.97 3.28 14.11
N SER A 198 14.67 4.55 13.81
CA SER A 198 13.36 5.12 14.15
C SER A 198 12.21 4.38 13.48
N TYR A 199 12.42 3.89 12.26
CA TYR A 199 11.42 3.14 11.51
C TYR A 199 11.17 1.76 12.14
N ALA A 200 12.22 1.03 12.48
CA ALA A 200 12.10 -0.26 13.18
C ALA A 200 11.32 -0.13 14.49
N GLU A 201 11.64 0.88 15.30
CA GLU A 201 11.03 1.12 16.61
C GLU A 201 9.57 1.58 16.50
N ILE A 202 9.24 2.47 15.54
CA ILE A 202 7.86 2.89 15.28
C ILE A 202 7.03 1.68 14.82
N ALA A 203 7.50 0.94 13.83
CA ALA A 203 6.78 -0.23 13.31
C ALA A 203 6.61 -1.33 14.37
N ALA A 204 7.63 -1.56 15.19
CA ALA A 204 7.57 -2.46 16.34
C ALA A 204 6.47 -2.05 17.32
N LYS A 205 6.35 -0.76 17.63
CA LYS A 205 5.30 -0.25 18.52
C LYS A 205 3.91 -0.47 17.92
N GLU A 206 3.67 -0.05 16.68
CA GLU A 206 2.37 -0.23 16.01
C GLU A 206 1.96 -1.71 15.95
N ALA A 207 2.92 -2.60 15.65
CA ALA A 207 2.66 -4.03 15.59
C ALA A 207 2.39 -4.65 16.97
N GLY A 208 3.17 -4.25 17.99
CA GLY A 208 3.03 -4.75 19.36
C GLY A 208 1.68 -4.46 20.00
N GLU A 209 1.04 -3.34 19.64
CA GLU A 209 -0.32 -2.98 20.08
C GLU A 209 -1.40 -3.98 19.64
N HIS A 210 -1.10 -4.80 18.62
CA HIS A 210 -2.00 -5.80 18.05
C HIS A 210 -1.56 -7.25 18.31
N GLY A 211 -0.65 -7.46 19.28
CA GLY A 211 -0.20 -8.80 19.67
C GLY A 211 0.73 -9.48 18.66
N VAL A 212 1.30 -8.71 17.73
CA VAL A 212 2.34 -9.19 16.81
C VAL A 212 3.67 -9.26 17.57
N LYS A 213 4.38 -10.37 17.46
CA LYS A 213 5.71 -10.54 18.07
C LYS A 213 6.73 -9.73 17.28
N VAL A 214 7.62 -9.03 17.98
CA VAL A 214 8.64 -8.15 17.41
C VAL A 214 10.05 -8.67 17.72
N GLU A 215 10.94 -8.60 16.73
CA GLU A 215 12.38 -8.74 16.88
C GLU A 215 13.09 -7.67 16.02
N ILE A 216 14.12 -7.02 16.55
CA ILE A 216 14.94 -6.04 15.82
C ILE A 216 16.41 -6.45 15.95
N LEU A 217 17.09 -6.62 14.81
CA LEU A 217 18.53 -6.79 14.76
C LEU A 217 19.19 -5.45 14.45
N ASP A 218 20.14 -5.05 15.29
CA ASP A 218 20.98 -3.88 15.07
C ASP A 218 22.15 -4.20 14.12
N ASP A 219 22.88 -3.17 13.71
CA ASP A 219 24.02 -3.29 12.78
C ASP A 219 25.15 -4.18 13.32
N LYS A 220 25.33 -4.25 14.63
CA LYS A 220 26.34 -5.14 15.24
C LYS A 220 25.92 -6.60 15.08
N ARG A 221 24.65 -6.90 15.32
CA ARG A 221 24.10 -8.24 15.14
C ARG A 221 24.08 -8.63 13.66
N LEU A 222 23.68 -7.72 12.77
CA LEU A 222 23.71 -7.93 11.33
C LEU A 222 25.12 -8.27 10.83
N LEU A 223 26.13 -7.51 11.25
CA LEU A 223 27.52 -7.78 10.89
C LEU A 223 28.00 -9.13 11.43
N LYS A 224 27.68 -9.44 12.69
CA LYS A 224 28.09 -10.70 13.34
C LYS A 224 27.47 -11.92 12.67
N ASP A 225 26.21 -11.83 12.27
CA ASP A 225 25.44 -12.94 11.72
C ASP A 225 25.59 -13.06 10.19
N GLY A 226 26.35 -12.16 9.55
CA GLY A 226 26.70 -12.28 8.12
C GLY A 226 25.68 -11.69 7.15
N TYR A 227 24.89 -10.70 7.55
CA TYR A 227 23.96 -9.96 6.67
C TYR A 227 24.71 -8.95 5.79
N GLY A 228 25.58 -9.44 4.91
CA GLY A 228 26.50 -8.61 4.15
C GLY A 228 25.84 -7.70 3.12
N GLY A 229 24.70 -8.09 2.53
CA GLY A 229 23.93 -7.25 1.62
C GLY A 229 23.34 -6.02 2.32
N ILE A 230 22.68 -6.22 3.46
CA ILE A 230 22.13 -5.14 4.29
C ILE A 230 23.25 -4.22 4.78
N MET A 231 24.34 -4.81 5.27
CA MET A 231 25.48 -4.05 5.78
C MET A 231 26.17 -3.23 4.69
N ALA A 232 26.39 -3.80 3.50
CA ALA A 232 27.04 -3.12 2.39
C ALA A 232 26.28 -1.88 1.93
N VAL A 233 24.95 -1.95 1.88
CA VAL A 233 24.10 -0.81 1.52
C VAL A 233 24.10 0.26 2.62
N GLY A 234 23.90 -0.14 3.88
CA GLY A 234 23.73 0.81 4.98
C GLY A 234 25.02 1.41 5.56
N GLN A 235 26.20 0.84 5.28
CA GLN A 235 27.46 1.25 5.93
C GLN A 235 27.92 2.68 5.55
N GLY A 236 27.48 3.20 4.40
CA GLY A 236 27.75 4.57 3.98
C GLY A 236 27.05 5.64 4.82
N SER A 237 25.90 5.32 5.42
CA SER A 237 25.16 6.22 6.29
C SER A 237 25.68 6.21 7.74
N THR A 238 25.50 7.33 8.45
CA THR A 238 25.66 7.39 9.91
C THR A 238 24.47 6.75 10.65
N ARG A 239 23.31 6.63 9.99
CA ARG A 239 22.09 5.98 10.48
C ARG A 239 22.11 4.51 10.08
N LYS A 240 22.69 3.69 10.95
CA LYS A 240 23.04 2.30 10.67
C LYS A 240 21.81 1.42 10.39
N PRO A 241 21.97 0.37 9.55
CA PRO A 241 20.85 -0.47 9.13
C PRO A 241 20.24 -1.27 10.29
N ARG A 242 19.04 -1.79 10.06
CA ARG A 242 18.28 -2.68 10.95
C ARG A 242 17.64 -3.80 10.14
N LEU A 243 17.35 -4.92 10.78
CA LEU A 243 16.39 -5.91 10.27
C LEU A 243 15.26 -6.02 11.28
N LEU A 244 14.04 -5.68 10.86
CA LEU A 244 12.84 -5.82 11.66
C LEU A 244 12.13 -7.12 11.30
N ARG A 245 11.75 -7.91 12.30
CA ARG A 245 10.90 -9.10 12.13
C ARG A 245 9.61 -8.96 12.92
N LEU A 246 8.50 -9.20 12.25
CA LEU A 246 7.14 -9.14 12.81
C LEU A 246 6.44 -10.47 12.58
N THR A 247 6.00 -11.14 13.64
CA THR A 247 5.35 -12.45 13.54
C THR A 247 3.94 -12.43 14.10
N TRP A 248 2.96 -12.63 13.23
CA TRP A 248 1.60 -13.03 13.58
C TRP A 248 1.48 -14.56 13.49
N SER A 249 0.98 -15.20 14.54
CA SER A 249 0.83 -16.66 14.56
C SER A 249 -0.46 -17.07 15.26
N THR A 250 -1.06 -18.15 14.78
CA THR A 250 -2.29 -18.69 15.37
C THR A 250 -2.29 -20.21 15.29
N ARG A 251 -2.83 -20.86 16.31
CA ARG A 251 -2.95 -22.34 16.35
C ARG A 251 -3.92 -22.89 15.31
N LYS A 252 -4.70 -22.01 14.65
CA LYS A 252 -5.67 -22.37 13.62
C LYS A 252 -5.07 -22.33 12.20
N ALA A 253 -3.81 -21.98 12.06
CA ALA A 253 -3.16 -21.88 10.76
C ALA A 253 -2.77 -23.26 10.20
N SER A 254 -3.18 -23.51 8.97
CA SER A 254 -2.75 -24.63 8.11
C SER A 254 -1.53 -24.25 7.26
N LYS A 255 -1.35 -22.95 7.00
CA LYS A 255 -0.34 -22.38 6.11
C LYS A 255 0.52 -21.32 6.79
N SER A 256 1.69 -21.10 6.21
CA SER A 256 2.68 -20.12 6.64
C SER A 256 3.12 -19.24 5.46
N VAL A 257 3.20 -17.93 5.69
CA VAL A 257 3.56 -16.94 4.67
C VAL A 257 4.70 -16.08 5.19
N ALA A 258 5.79 -16.03 4.44
CA ALA A 258 6.83 -15.04 4.60
C ALA A 258 6.48 -13.77 3.81
N LEU A 259 6.58 -12.61 4.46
CA LEU A 259 6.49 -11.32 3.78
C LEU A 259 7.86 -10.62 3.84
N VAL A 260 8.32 -10.08 2.72
CA VAL A 260 9.57 -9.31 2.66
C VAL A 260 9.30 -7.99 1.96
N GLY A 261 9.79 -6.88 2.51
CA GLY A 261 9.51 -5.55 1.95
C GLY A 261 10.74 -4.66 1.94
N LYS A 262 11.09 -4.11 0.76
CA LYS A 262 12.24 -3.18 0.63
C LYS A 262 12.03 -1.96 1.53
N GLY A 263 13.01 -1.73 2.41
CA GLY A 263 12.99 -0.63 3.39
C GLY A 263 14.17 0.32 3.26
N ILE A 264 14.41 0.85 2.05
CA ILE A 264 15.39 1.91 1.88
C ILE A 264 14.75 3.23 2.30
N THR A 265 15.16 3.77 3.45
CA THR A 265 14.54 4.97 4.02
C THR A 265 14.87 6.24 3.24
N PHE A 266 15.99 6.23 2.52
CA PHE A 266 16.35 7.22 1.53
C PHE A 266 17.39 6.63 0.59
N ASP A 267 17.24 6.89 -0.71
CA ASP A 267 18.12 6.36 -1.75
C ASP A 267 18.76 7.48 -2.57
N THR A 268 20.06 7.70 -2.37
CA THR A 268 20.84 8.60 -3.23
C THR A 268 21.41 7.89 -4.46
N GLY A 269 21.32 6.56 -4.51
CA GLY A 269 22.07 5.68 -5.41
C GLY A 269 23.48 5.32 -4.93
N GLY A 270 23.89 5.76 -3.74
CA GLY A 270 25.24 5.54 -3.21
C GLY A 270 26.33 6.23 -4.04
N ILE A 271 27.37 5.49 -4.42
CA ILE A 271 28.47 5.99 -5.26
C ILE A 271 28.02 6.21 -6.71
N SER A 272 27.13 5.36 -7.21
CA SER A 272 26.37 5.54 -8.46
C SER A 272 25.25 6.58 -8.28
N ILE A 273 25.62 7.81 -7.93
CA ILE A 273 24.69 8.85 -7.52
C ILE A 273 23.56 9.11 -8.55
N LYS A 274 22.32 9.18 -8.07
CA LYS A 274 21.17 9.60 -8.88
C LYS A 274 21.29 11.08 -9.29
N PRO A 275 20.71 11.48 -10.44
CA PRO A 275 20.49 12.89 -10.74
C PRO A 275 19.64 13.58 -9.66
N SER A 276 19.81 14.90 -9.51
CA SER A 276 19.08 15.68 -8.50
C SER A 276 17.56 15.74 -8.73
N SER A 277 17.14 15.65 -9.99
CA SER A 277 15.72 15.71 -10.36
C SER A 277 14.94 14.57 -9.72
N ASN A 278 13.87 14.91 -8.99
CA ASN A 278 12.97 13.98 -8.29
C ASN A 278 13.64 13.14 -7.18
N MET A 279 14.88 13.43 -6.78
CA MET A 279 15.54 12.72 -5.68
C MET A 279 14.78 12.91 -4.35
N ASP A 280 14.05 14.01 -4.20
CA ASP A 280 13.16 14.25 -3.05
C ASP A 280 12.00 13.25 -2.95
N HIS A 281 11.64 12.58 -4.06
CA HIS A 281 10.66 11.49 -4.04
C HIS A 281 11.22 10.21 -3.43
N MET A 282 12.54 10.05 -3.28
CA MET A 282 13.19 8.83 -2.75
C MET A 282 12.91 8.55 -1.27
N ILE A 283 12.14 9.41 -0.59
CA ILE A 283 11.46 9.04 0.65
C ILE A 283 10.53 7.84 0.45
N SER A 284 10.06 7.61 -0.79
CA SER A 284 9.12 6.54 -1.12
C SER A 284 9.78 5.19 -1.31
N ASP A 285 11.11 5.11 -1.23
CA ASP A 285 11.87 3.90 -1.55
C ASP A 285 11.80 2.81 -0.46
N MET A 286 10.94 3.05 0.53
CA MET A 286 10.52 2.13 1.57
C MET A 286 9.03 1.75 1.44
N GLY A 287 8.38 2.04 0.30
CA GLY A 287 6.97 1.73 0.04
C GLY A 287 6.62 0.25 0.20
N GLY A 288 7.53 -0.64 -0.24
CA GLY A 288 7.38 -2.09 -0.06
C GLY A 288 7.36 -2.50 1.42
N SER A 289 8.33 -2.03 2.21
CA SER A 289 8.37 -2.28 3.65
C SER A 289 7.13 -1.76 4.38
N ALA A 290 6.65 -0.57 4.02
CA ALA A 290 5.47 0.04 4.63
C ALA A 290 4.23 -0.80 4.39
N ALA A 291 4.08 -1.31 3.16
CA ALA A 291 2.98 -2.19 2.82
C ALA A 291 3.05 -3.52 3.58
N VAL A 292 4.23 -4.12 3.70
CA VAL A 292 4.44 -5.38 4.44
C VAL A 292 4.13 -5.22 5.92
N ILE A 293 4.64 -4.18 6.56
CA ILE A 293 4.38 -3.87 7.99
C ILE A 293 2.87 -3.71 8.22
N ALA A 294 2.22 -2.88 7.39
CA ALA A 294 0.78 -2.67 7.47
C ALA A 294 -0.04 -3.96 7.26
N SER A 295 0.41 -4.82 6.35
CA SER A 295 -0.29 -6.08 6.03
C SER A 295 -0.22 -7.09 7.16
N VAL A 296 0.91 -7.22 7.86
CA VAL A 296 1.01 -8.10 9.05
C VAL A 296 0.10 -7.60 10.17
N ILE A 297 0.06 -6.28 10.39
CA ILE A 297 -0.84 -5.66 11.37
C ILE A 297 -2.31 -5.92 11.00
N ALA A 298 -2.66 -5.75 9.73
CA ALA A 298 -4.01 -6.06 9.23
C ALA A 298 -4.36 -7.54 9.45
N ALA A 299 -3.46 -8.47 9.12
CA ALA A 299 -3.67 -9.90 9.31
C ALA A 299 -3.95 -10.26 10.78
N ALA A 300 -3.21 -9.66 11.72
CA ALA A 300 -3.44 -9.83 13.15
C ALA A 300 -4.79 -9.28 13.60
N ARG A 301 -5.13 -8.05 13.17
CA ARG A 301 -6.40 -7.39 13.53
C ARG A 301 -7.63 -8.10 12.95
N LEU A 302 -7.50 -8.64 11.73
CA LEU A 302 -8.52 -9.47 11.08
C LEU A 302 -8.58 -10.89 11.67
N ASN A 303 -7.63 -11.27 12.52
CA ASN A 303 -7.48 -12.61 13.08
C ASN A 303 -7.39 -13.70 11.99
N LEU A 304 -6.65 -13.43 10.91
CA LEU A 304 -6.51 -14.37 9.80
C LEU A 304 -5.89 -15.69 10.28
N ARG A 305 -6.38 -16.79 9.72
CA ARG A 305 -5.98 -18.17 10.07
C ARG A 305 -4.75 -18.63 9.30
N VAL A 306 -3.74 -17.79 9.26
CA VAL A 306 -2.47 -18.04 8.58
C VAL A 306 -1.34 -17.51 9.45
N ASN A 307 -0.22 -18.24 9.51
CA ASN A 307 0.98 -17.73 10.18
C ASN A 307 1.68 -16.77 9.21
N VAL A 308 2.02 -15.56 9.66
CA VAL A 308 2.68 -14.56 8.83
C VAL A 308 3.91 -14.03 9.55
N THR A 309 5.08 -14.17 8.91
CA THR A 309 6.33 -13.57 9.38
C THR A 309 6.81 -12.57 8.36
N ALA A 310 6.81 -11.28 8.71
CA ALA A 310 7.48 -10.26 7.92
C ALA A 310 8.95 -10.15 8.33
N THR A 311 9.83 -10.09 7.33
CA THR A 311 11.27 -9.84 7.46
C THR A 311 11.59 -8.58 6.64
N VAL A 312 11.84 -7.47 7.34
CA VAL A 312 11.88 -6.13 6.75
C VAL A 312 13.29 -5.55 6.91
N PRO A 313 14.13 -5.60 5.86
CA PRO A 313 15.45 -4.99 5.88
C PRO A 313 15.35 -3.47 5.75
N LEU A 314 16.01 -2.75 6.64
CA LEU A 314 15.99 -1.29 6.71
C LEU A 314 17.40 -0.73 6.56
N ALA A 315 17.62 0.14 5.57
CA ALA A 315 18.89 0.81 5.34
C ALA A 315 18.68 2.21 4.73
N GLU A 316 19.73 3.03 4.75
CA GLU A 316 19.78 4.31 4.04
C GLU A 316 20.97 4.25 3.08
N ASN A 317 20.72 4.36 1.77
CA ASN A 317 21.77 4.25 0.75
C ASN A 317 22.38 5.62 0.50
N MET A 318 23.58 5.84 1.06
CA MET A 318 24.24 7.15 1.09
C MET A 318 25.70 7.01 0.63
N PRO A 319 26.26 8.02 -0.08
CA PRO A 319 27.71 8.14 -0.18
C PRO A 319 28.30 8.38 1.21
N GLY A 320 29.52 7.90 1.43
CA GLY A 320 30.22 8.08 2.69
C GLY A 320 31.57 7.38 2.68
N GLY A 321 32.41 7.66 3.68
CA GLY A 321 33.75 7.06 3.77
C GLY A 321 33.78 5.53 3.87
N GLY A 322 32.65 4.92 4.26
CA GLY A 322 32.47 3.47 4.30
C GLY A 322 31.54 2.90 3.23
N ALA A 323 31.09 3.69 2.25
CA ALA A 323 30.16 3.20 1.23
C ALA A 323 30.78 2.09 0.37
N TYR A 324 29.98 1.06 0.05
CA TYR A 324 30.32 0.07 -0.96
C TYR A 324 30.37 0.68 -2.37
N ARG A 325 31.11 0.04 -3.29
CA ARG A 325 31.47 0.61 -4.59
C ARG A 325 31.23 -0.39 -5.72
N PRO A 326 31.03 0.10 -6.96
CA PRO A 326 31.18 -0.75 -8.13
C PRO A 326 32.55 -1.46 -8.14
N GLY A 327 32.54 -2.77 -8.37
CA GLY A 327 33.69 -3.67 -8.32
C GLY A 327 33.88 -4.41 -6.98
N ASP A 328 33.18 -4.00 -5.91
CA ASP A 328 33.20 -4.77 -4.66
C ASP A 328 32.48 -6.12 -4.85
N VAL A 329 32.85 -7.13 -4.06
CA VAL A 329 32.13 -8.41 -3.95
C VAL A 329 31.54 -8.51 -2.54
N VAL A 330 30.23 -8.73 -2.46
CA VAL A 330 29.49 -8.82 -1.20
C VAL A 330 29.05 -10.27 -0.97
N THR A 331 29.38 -10.82 0.20
CA THR A 331 28.84 -12.11 0.65
C THR A 331 27.54 -11.87 1.41
N HIS A 332 26.45 -12.43 0.91
CA HIS A 332 25.12 -12.34 1.49
C HIS A 332 24.95 -13.27 2.69
N TYR A 333 23.87 -13.04 3.43
CA TYR A 333 23.35 -14.04 4.36
C TYR A 333 23.10 -15.36 3.61
N GLY A 334 23.56 -16.48 4.16
CA GLY A 334 23.53 -17.79 3.49
C GLY A 334 24.72 -18.09 2.57
N GLY A 335 25.62 -17.12 2.32
CA GLY A 335 26.93 -17.34 1.71
C GLY A 335 27.06 -17.03 0.21
N THR A 336 25.95 -16.83 -0.52
CA THR A 336 25.96 -16.41 -1.93
C THR A 336 26.69 -15.07 -2.11
N THR A 337 27.45 -14.90 -3.19
CA THR A 337 28.27 -13.71 -3.44
C THR A 337 27.78 -12.89 -4.63
N SER A 338 27.68 -11.57 -4.46
CA SER A 338 27.31 -10.62 -5.53
C SER A 338 28.45 -9.68 -5.89
N GLU A 339 28.81 -9.62 -7.17
CA GLU A 339 29.64 -8.55 -7.75
C GLU A 339 28.79 -7.29 -7.92
N ILE A 340 29.24 -6.19 -7.34
CA ILE A 340 28.52 -4.92 -7.37
C ILE A 340 28.91 -4.18 -8.65
N ILE A 341 27.96 -3.99 -9.56
CA ILE A 341 28.15 -3.20 -10.77
C ILE A 341 27.53 -1.81 -10.61
N ASN A 342 26.42 -1.72 -9.88
CA ASN A 342 25.72 -0.46 -9.65
C ASN A 342 25.21 -0.36 -8.20
N THR A 343 25.62 0.66 -7.45
CA THR A 343 25.15 0.88 -6.07
C THR A 343 23.75 1.50 -5.99
N ASP A 344 23.18 1.90 -7.13
CA ASP A 344 21.77 2.31 -7.30
C ASP A 344 20.82 1.11 -7.51
N ALA A 345 21.36 -0.10 -7.38
CA ALA A 345 20.61 -1.35 -7.32
C ALA A 345 20.77 -1.96 -5.92
N GLU A 346 20.56 -1.12 -4.91
CA GLU A 346 20.67 -1.42 -3.49
C GLU A 346 19.49 -2.24 -2.95
N GLY A 347 18.27 -2.00 -3.45
CA GLY A 347 17.07 -2.65 -2.94
C GLY A 347 17.16 -4.17 -2.99
N ARG A 348 17.61 -4.71 -4.13
CA ARG A 348 17.78 -6.17 -4.29
C ARG A 348 18.85 -6.74 -3.36
N MET A 349 19.87 -5.96 -3.00
CA MET A 349 20.95 -6.39 -2.09
C MET A 349 20.42 -6.63 -0.68
N ILE A 350 19.59 -5.72 -0.18
CA ILE A 350 19.01 -5.86 1.17
C ILE A 350 17.90 -6.92 1.20
N LEU A 351 17.17 -7.07 0.09
CA LEU A 351 16.13 -8.07 -0.07
C LEU A 351 16.71 -9.48 -0.15
N ALA A 352 17.83 -9.69 -0.84
CA ALA A 352 18.51 -10.98 -0.92
C ALA A 352 18.77 -11.59 0.47
N ASP A 353 19.38 -10.81 1.37
CA ASP A 353 19.63 -11.23 2.75
C ASP A 353 18.32 -11.53 3.51
N ALA A 354 17.29 -10.69 3.31
CA ALA A 354 16.01 -10.82 4.00
C ALA A 354 15.19 -12.02 3.51
N ILE A 355 15.21 -12.31 2.20
CA ILE A 355 14.58 -13.48 1.58
C ILE A 355 15.27 -14.74 2.11
N ALA A 356 16.60 -14.81 2.02
CA ALA A 356 17.36 -15.95 2.50
C ALA A 356 17.07 -16.24 3.99
N ARG A 357 17.01 -15.19 4.83
CA ARG A 357 16.61 -15.34 6.23
C ARG A 357 15.14 -15.78 6.37
N ALA A 358 14.22 -15.21 5.62
CA ALA A 358 12.80 -15.56 5.73
C ALA A 358 12.54 -17.03 5.33
N CYS A 359 13.28 -17.56 4.37
CA CYS A 359 13.19 -18.97 3.97
C CYS A 359 13.62 -19.95 5.06
N GLU A 360 14.48 -19.56 6.02
CA GLU A 360 14.83 -20.42 7.18
C GLU A 360 13.65 -20.67 8.14
N ASP A 361 12.57 -19.90 8.02
CA ASP A 361 11.34 -20.14 8.78
C ASP A 361 10.42 -21.19 8.09
N ASP A 362 10.90 -21.83 7.01
CA ASP A 362 10.21 -22.85 6.19
C ASP A 362 8.78 -22.45 5.75
N PRO A 363 8.58 -21.29 5.09
CA PRO A 363 7.25 -20.85 4.69
C PRO A 363 6.70 -21.65 3.49
N ASP A 364 5.38 -21.82 3.43
CA ASP A 364 4.70 -22.35 2.23
C ASP A 364 4.78 -21.33 1.07
N TYR A 365 4.58 -20.05 1.40
CA TYR A 365 4.54 -18.95 0.44
C TYR A 365 5.48 -17.82 0.85
N LEU A 366 6.13 -17.16 -0.11
CA LEU A 366 6.89 -15.93 0.09
C LEU A 366 6.38 -14.83 -0.83
N ILE A 367 5.87 -13.75 -0.26
CA ILE A 367 5.50 -12.54 -1.00
C ILE A 367 6.50 -11.44 -0.67
N GLU A 368 7.24 -10.99 -1.68
CA GLU A 368 8.17 -9.89 -1.57
C GLU A 368 7.68 -8.69 -2.39
N THR A 369 7.82 -7.47 -1.87
CA THR A 369 7.43 -6.26 -2.58
C THR A 369 8.43 -5.11 -2.40
N ALA A 370 8.69 -4.40 -3.50
CA ALA A 370 9.69 -3.35 -3.53
C ALA A 370 9.42 -2.30 -4.60
N THR A 371 9.82 -1.07 -4.31
CA THR A 371 10.05 -0.02 -5.31
C THR A 371 11.38 -0.30 -6.01
N LEU A 372 11.44 -1.34 -6.84
CA LEU A 372 12.72 -1.95 -7.19
C LEU A 372 13.34 -1.40 -8.46
N THR A 373 12.54 -1.17 -9.51
CA THR A 373 13.12 -0.84 -10.82
C THR A 373 12.40 0.29 -11.54
N GLY A 374 13.18 1.24 -12.07
CA GLY A 374 12.67 2.21 -13.05
C GLY A 374 12.12 1.54 -14.33
N ALA A 375 12.57 0.31 -14.63
CA ALA A 375 12.11 -0.46 -15.77
C ALA A 375 10.64 -0.90 -15.65
N GLN A 376 10.12 -1.12 -14.43
CA GLN A 376 8.70 -1.37 -14.20
C GLN A 376 7.85 -0.19 -14.68
N LEU A 377 8.22 1.05 -14.34
CA LEU A 377 7.49 2.24 -14.77
C LEU A 377 7.47 2.39 -16.29
N VAL A 378 8.61 2.10 -16.95
CA VAL A 378 8.71 2.18 -18.41
C VAL A 378 7.82 1.13 -19.09
N ALA A 379 7.69 -0.06 -18.50
CA ALA A 379 6.90 -1.15 -19.08
C ALA A 379 5.40 -1.05 -18.80
N LEU A 380 5.00 -0.70 -17.57
CA LEU A 380 3.63 -0.81 -17.09
C LEU A 380 3.02 0.52 -16.63
N GLY A 381 3.81 1.60 -16.63
CA GLY A 381 3.38 2.92 -16.16
C GLY A 381 3.31 3.04 -14.64
N ALA A 382 2.70 4.14 -14.18
CA ALA A 382 2.69 4.54 -12.78
C ALA A 382 1.58 3.90 -11.93
N ARG A 383 0.73 3.04 -12.51
CA ARG A 383 -0.47 2.53 -11.82
C ARG A 383 -0.57 1.01 -11.75
N THR A 384 0.25 0.28 -12.51
CA THR A 384 0.17 -1.18 -12.61
C THR A 384 1.47 -1.81 -12.11
N ALA A 385 1.38 -2.65 -11.08
CA ALA A 385 2.53 -3.38 -10.54
C ALA A 385 2.97 -4.52 -11.48
N GLY A 386 4.26 -4.82 -11.48
CA GLY A 386 4.81 -6.02 -12.14
C GLY A 386 4.93 -7.16 -11.14
N VAL A 387 4.31 -8.30 -11.40
CA VAL A 387 4.36 -9.49 -10.53
C VAL A 387 5.17 -10.59 -11.22
N MET A 388 6.21 -11.10 -10.57
CA MET A 388 7.10 -12.15 -11.09
C MET A 388 7.29 -13.23 -10.02
N GLY A 389 7.65 -14.45 -10.42
CA GLY A 389 7.90 -15.55 -9.48
C GLY A 389 7.42 -16.89 -10.01
N SER A 390 7.07 -17.81 -9.10
CA SER A 390 6.49 -19.11 -9.44
C SER A 390 5.24 -18.91 -10.31
N PRO A 391 5.10 -19.57 -11.46
CA PRO A 391 4.09 -19.21 -12.46
C PRO A 391 2.66 -19.13 -11.92
N GLU A 392 2.22 -20.15 -11.20
CA GLU A 392 0.87 -20.24 -10.64
C GLU A 392 0.64 -19.21 -9.53
N PHE A 393 1.60 -19.08 -8.61
CA PHE A 393 1.48 -18.15 -7.49
C PHE A 393 1.57 -16.68 -7.93
N ARG A 394 2.47 -16.36 -8.88
CA ARG A 394 2.55 -15.06 -9.56
C ARG A 394 1.20 -14.66 -10.15
N ASP A 395 0.58 -15.56 -10.92
CA ASP A 395 -0.68 -15.28 -11.60
C ASP A 395 -1.82 -15.10 -10.57
N ARG A 396 -1.79 -15.87 -9.47
CA ARG A 396 -2.70 -15.72 -8.34
C ARG A 396 -2.58 -14.34 -7.68
N ILE A 397 -1.36 -13.90 -7.36
CA ILE A 397 -1.12 -12.57 -6.76
C ILE A 397 -1.56 -11.45 -7.71
N ALA A 398 -1.27 -11.56 -9.01
CA ALA A 398 -1.73 -10.56 -9.99
C ALA A 398 -3.27 -10.51 -10.09
N ALA A 399 -3.95 -11.65 -9.95
CA ALA A 399 -5.41 -11.71 -9.91
C ALA A 399 -5.98 -11.03 -8.66
N HIS A 400 -5.39 -11.25 -7.48
CA HIS A 400 -5.77 -10.54 -6.25
C HIS A 400 -5.64 -9.02 -6.41
N GLY A 401 -4.53 -8.54 -6.99
CA GLY A 401 -4.33 -7.11 -7.24
C GLY A 401 -5.44 -6.49 -8.08
N ARG A 402 -5.77 -7.12 -9.22
CA ARG A 402 -6.88 -6.68 -10.08
C ARG A 402 -8.23 -6.71 -9.35
N ALA A 403 -8.50 -7.74 -8.55
CA ALA A 403 -9.76 -7.87 -7.82
C ALA A 403 -9.98 -6.75 -6.80
N VAL A 404 -8.92 -6.24 -6.16
CA VAL A 404 -9.01 -5.18 -5.14
C VAL A 404 -8.74 -3.77 -5.68
N GLY A 405 -8.59 -3.60 -6.98
CA GLY A 405 -8.29 -2.29 -7.60
C GLY A 405 -6.86 -1.80 -7.35
N GLU A 406 -5.92 -2.73 -7.17
CA GLU A 406 -4.46 -2.49 -7.18
C GLU A 406 -3.88 -3.19 -8.40
N GLU A 407 -4.04 -2.55 -9.56
CA GLU A 407 -3.70 -3.13 -10.87
C GLU A 407 -2.33 -3.82 -10.86
N ALA A 408 -2.32 -5.08 -11.33
CA ALA A 408 -1.15 -5.93 -11.30
C ALA A 408 -1.10 -6.81 -12.54
N TRP A 409 0.10 -6.95 -13.10
CA TRP A 409 0.35 -7.75 -14.29
C TRP A 409 1.42 -8.81 -14.04
N ALA A 410 1.12 -10.05 -14.44
CA ALA A 410 2.03 -11.16 -14.36
C ALA A 410 3.09 -11.08 -15.46
N MET A 411 4.37 -10.98 -15.06
CA MET A 411 5.53 -10.89 -15.95
C MET A 411 6.33 -12.20 -15.91
N PRO A 412 6.94 -12.62 -17.03
CA PRO A 412 7.77 -13.81 -17.08
C PRO A 412 9.15 -13.58 -16.43
N ILE A 413 9.89 -14.65 -16.14
CA ILE A 413 11.33 -14.62 -15.90
C ILE A 413 12.00 -15.52 -16.94
N PRO A 414 12.31 -15.00 -18.14
CA PRO A 414 12.93 -15.78 -19.21
C PRO A 414 14.35 -16.27 -18.87
N GLU A 415 14.76 -17.41 -19.42
CA GLU A 415 16.08 -18.01 -19.17
C GLU A 415 17.25 -17.13 -19.64
N ASP A 416 17.10 -16.40 -20.76
CA ASP A 416 18.13 -15.52 -21.32
C ASP A 416 18.47 -14.32 -20.42
N VAL A 417 17.56 -13.95 -19.50
CA VAL A 417 17.84 -12.94 -18.48
C VAL A 417 18.91 -13.41 -17.49
N ALA A 418 18.95 -14.71 -17.19
CA ALA A 418 19.91 -15.30 -16.25
C ALA A 418 21.36 -15.18 -16.75
N ASP A 419 21.58 -15.36 -18.05
CA ASP A 419 22.91 -15.25 -18.65
C ASP A 419 23.55 -13.87 -18.45
N GLY A 420 22.73 -12.81 -18.49
CA GLY A 420 23.19 -11.44 -18.26
C GLY A 420 23.55 -11.12 -16.80
N MET A 421 23.20 -12.01 -15.86
CA MET A 421 23.45 -11.84 -14.42
C MET A 421 24.71 -12.59 -13.95
N LYS A 422 25.38 -13.35 -14.82
CA LYS A 422 26.61 -14.08 -14.48
C LYS A 422 27.77 -13.12 -14.15
N SER A 423 28.53 -13.43 -13.10
CA SER A 423 29.78 -12.74 -12.75
C SER A 423 30.99 -13.61 -13.08
N THR A 424 32.14 -12.96 -13.30
CA THR A 424 33.44 -13.64 -13.44
C THR A 424 34.19 -13.77 -12.10
N VAL A 425 33.75 -13.07 -11.05
CA VAL A 425 34.45 -12.95 -9.76
C VAL A 425 33.57 -13.24 -8.54
N ALA A 426 32.27 -13.48 -8.74
CA ALA A 426 31.27 -13.82 -7.74
C ALA A 426 30.25 -14.81 -8.33
N ASP A 427 29.27 -15.25 -7.54
CA ASP A 427 28.22 -16.15 -8.03
C ASP A 427 27.28 -15.45 -9.03
N LEU A 428 26.97 -14.17 -8.80
CA LEU A 428 26.17 -13.34 -9.70
C LEU A 428 26.56 -11.85 -9.62
N ARG A 429 26.10 -11.07 -10.59
CA ARG A 429 26.17 -9.59 -10.59
C ARG A 429 24.89 -9.03 -10.03
N ASN A 430 24.96 -7.91 -9.32
CA ASN A 430 23.75 -7.28 -8.80
C ASN A 430 22.88 -6.64 -9.91
N VAL A 431 23.43 -6.30 -11.08
CA VAL A 431 22.63 -5.85 -12.23
C VAL A 431 23.07 -6.49 -13.53
N ASN A 432 22.13 -6.59 -14.47
CA ASN A 432 22.44 -6.87 -15.86
C ASN A 432 23.14 -5.62 -16.46
N PRO A 433 24.29 -5.75 -17.14
CA PRO A 433 24.93 -4.63 -17.82
C PRO A 433 24.07 -3.98 -18.91
N SER A 434 23.13 -4.74 -19.48
CA SER A 434 22.12 -4.22 -20.40
C SER A 434 21.07 -3.40 -19.63
N ARG A 435 20.71 -2.23 -20.17
CA ARG A 435 19.58 -1.45 -19.64
C ARG A 435 18.22 -2.12 -19.89
N ASN A 436 18.14 -3.03 -20.85
CA ASN A 436 16.89 -3.66 -21.25
C ASN A 436 16.55 -4.83 -20.32
N GLY A 437 15.26 -5.01 -20.01
CA GLY A 437 14.82 -6.10 -19.15
C GLY A 437 15.23 -5.95 -17.69
N GLY A 438 15.54 -4.73 -17.23
CA GLY A 438 16.03 -4.49 -15.86
C GLY A 438 15.11 -4.99 -14.74
N MET A 439 13.79 -4.95 -14.96
CA MET A 439 12.78 -5.52 -14.04
C MET A 439 12.92 -7.05 -13.96
N LEU A 440 13.04 -7.72 -15.12
CA LEU A 440 13.16 -9.19 -15.18
C LEU A 440 14.49 -9.65 -14.56
N GLY A 441 15.59 -8.91 -14.82
CA GLY A 441 16.89 -9.19 -14.22
C GLY A 441 16.90 -9.00 -12.71
N ALA A 442 16.13 -8.05 -12.19
CA ALA A 442 15.96 -7.88 -10.75
C ALA A 442 15.20 -9.06 -10.13
N ALA A 443 14.11 -9.51 -10.76
CA ALA A 443 13.37 -10.68 -10.30
C ALA A 443 14.24 -11.95 -10.35
N HIS A 444 14.99 -12.17 -11.43
CA HIS A 444 15.92 -13.30 -11.50
C HIS A 444 16.98 -13.26 -10.39
N TYR A 445 17.54 -12.09 -10.10
CA TYR A 445 18.48 -11.93 -8.98
C TYR A 445 17.84 -12.38 -7.66
N LEU A 446 16.64 -11.90 -7.35
CA LEU A 446 15.92 -12.24 -6.11
C LEU A 446 15.58 -13.73 -6.04
N SER A 447 15.21 -14.37 -7.15
CA SER A 447 14.85 -15.79 -7.16
C SER A 447 16.01 -16.70 -6.74
N THR A 448 17.26 -16.27 -6.89
CA THR A 448 18.44 -17.06 -6.47
C THR A 448 18.57 -17.20 -4.95
N PHE A 449 17.85 -16.38 -4.18
CA PHE A 449 17.86 -16.41 -2.72
C PHE A 449 16.65 -17.12 -2.10
N VAL A 450 15.70 -17.55 -2.93
CA VAL A 450 14.50 -18.28 -2.50
C VAL A 450 14.82 -19.77 -2.41
N THR A 451 14.51 -20.39 -1.26
CA THR A 451 14.68 -21.84 -1.08
C THR A 451 13.77 -22.63 -2.02
N GLU A 452 14.30 -23.71 -2.59
CA GLU A 452 13.55 -24.62 -3.45
C GLU A 452 12.28 -25.15 -2.75
N GLY A 453 11.14 -25.14 -3.46
CA GLY A 453 9.85 -25.60 -2.95
C GLY A 453 8.98 -24.51 -2.29
N VAL A 454 9.51 -23.31 -2.06
CA VAL A 454 8.71 -22.16 -1.59
C VAL A 454 8.01 -21.48 -2.77
N GLU A 455 6.68 -21.32 -2.70
CA GLU A 455 5.93 -20.58 -3.71
C GLU A 455 6.18 -19.08 -3.56
N TRP A 456 6.83 -18.45 -4.56
CA TRP A 456 7.34 -17.09 -4.44
C TRP A 456 6.72 -16.11 -5.43
N ALA A 457 6.43 -14.89 -4.96
CA ALA A 457 6.03 -13.77 -5.80
C ALA A 457 6.76 -12.48 -5.38
N HIS A 458 7.42 -11.84 -6.34
CA HIS A 458 7.93 -10.47 -6.27
C HIS A 458 6.92 -9.51 -6.90
N ILE A 459 6.53 -8.46 -6.16
CA ILE A 459 5.65 -7.38 -6.61
C ILE A 459 6.47 -6.09 -6.72
N ASP A 460 6.89 -5.76 -7.95
CA ASP A 460 7.55 -4.47 -8.24
C ASP A 460 6.51 -3.34 -8.29
N VAL A 461 6.58 -2.48 -7.29
CA VAL A 461 5.66 -1.34 -7.07
C VAL A 461 6.36 0.01 -7.25
N ALA A 462 7.48 0.06 -7.98
CA ALA A 462 8.24 1.30 -8.20
C ALA A 462 7.38 2.46 -8.71
N GLY A 463 6.45 2.19 -9.62
CA GLY A 463 5.44 3.15 -10.09
C GLY A 463 4.28 3.34 -9.12
N PRO A 464 3.47 2.30 -8.84
CA PRO A 464 2.21 2.47 -8.15
C PRO A 464 2.32 2.84 -6.66
N ALA A 465 3.47 2.71 -6.01
CA ALA A 465 3.63 3.05 -4.58
C ALA A 465 3.59 4.56 -4.29
N PHE A 466 3.91 5.43 -5.27
CA PHE A 466 4.01 6.87 -5.07
C PHE A 466 3.46 7.66 -6.26
N ASN A 467 2.34 8.36 -6.04
CA ASN A 467 1.66 9.16 -7.05
C ASN A 467 2.25 10.57 -7.16
N THR A 468 2.94 10.84 -8.26
CA THR A 468 3.45 12.19 -8.61
C THR A 468 2.44 13.04 -9.38
N ASP A 469 1.33 12.45 -9.83
CA ASP A 469 0.32 13.11 -10.65
C ASP A 469 -0.83 13.72 -9.79
N GLY A 470 -1.98 13.99 -10.43
CA GLY A 470 -3.21 14.41 -9.76
C GLY A 470 -3.83 13.31 -8.89
N VAL A 471 -4.70 13.73 -7.97
CA VAL A 471 -5.58 12.79 -7.24
C VAL A 471 -6.60 12.17 -8.20
N TRP A 472 -7.06 10.95 -7.92
CA TRP A 472 -7.95 10.16 -8.76
C TRP A 472 -8.59 9.07 -7.92
N GLY A 473 -9.87 8.76 -8.14
CA GLY A 473 -10.57 7.73 -7.37
C GLY A 473 -10.41 7.91 -5.86
N CYS A 474 -9.91 6.89 -5.16
CA CYS A 474 -9.60 6.91 -3.72
C CYS A 474 -8.11 7.11 -3.40
N THR A 475 -7.29 7.46 -4.39
CA THR A 475 -5.85 7.50 -4.22
C THR A 475 -5.31 8.94 -4.18
N PRO A 476 -4.50 9.30 -3.17
CA PRO A 476 -4.03 10.67 -2.95
C PRO A 476 -2.75 10.97 -3.75
N LYS A 477 -2.28 12.21 -3.70
CA LYS A 477 -0.89 12.51 -4.10
C LYS A 477 0.08 11.82 -3.14
N ARG A 478 1.32 11.59 -3.59
CA ARG A 478 2.40 10.94 -2.84
C ARG A 478 2.04 9.49 -2.51
N ALA A 479 2.26 9.03 -1.28
CA ALA A 479 2.07 7.63 -0.92
C ALA A 479 0.67 7.10 -1.26
N THR A 480 0.61 5.98 -1.97
CA THR A 480 -0.66 5.34 -2.36
C THR A 480 -1.07 4.23 -1.39
N GLY A 481 -0.08 3.57 -0.76
CA GLY A 481 -0.24 2.39 0.08
C GLY A 481 -0.32 1.06 -0.70
N VAL A 482 -0.09 1.08 -2.02
CA VAL A 482 0.02 -0.16 -2.81
C VAL A 482 1.30 -0.93 -2.41
N PRO A 483 1.26 -2.26 -2.22
CA PRO A 483 0.15 -3.19 -2.50
C PRO A 483 -0.53 -3.77 -1.24
N VAL A 484 -0.84 -2.95 -0.22
CA VAL A 484 -1.42 -3.45 1.06
C VAL A 484 -2.69 -4.27 0.83
N ARG A 485 -3.63 -3.79 0.01
CA ARG A 485 -4.90 -4.51 -0.17
C ARG A 485 -4.68 -5.83 -0.90
N THR A 486 -3.78 -5.85 -1.88
CA THR A 486 -3.39 -7.07 -2.59
C THR A 486 -2.83 -8.11 -1.63
N ILE A 487 -1.91 -7.72 -0.74
CA ILE A 487 -1.30 -8.64 0.23
C ILE A 487 -2.36 -9.13 1.22
N VAL A 488 -3.19 -8.26 1.77
CA VAL A 488 -4.25 -8.65 2.71
C VAL A 488 -5.26 -9.62 2.07
N ASP A 489 -5.64 -9.39 0.82
CA ASP A 489 -6.56 -10.26 0.09
C ASP A 489 -5.92 -11.63 -0.23
N ALA A 490 -4.64 -11.64 -0.63
CA ALA A 490 -3.88 -12.88 -0.84
C ALA A 490 -3.71 -13.69 0.47
N LEU A 491 -3.41 -13.03 1.59
CA LEU A 491 -3.34 -13.68 2.90
C LEU A 491 -4.70 -14.25 3.34
N THR A 492 -5.79 -13.56 3.03
CA THR A 492 -7.15 -14.05 3.30
C THR A 492 -7.43 -15.31 2.49
N GLY A 493 -7.12 -15.29 1.19
CA GLY A 493 -7.26 -16.47 0.33
C GLY A 493 -6.42 -17.67 0.80
N ILE A 494 -5.19 -17.44 1.25
CA ILE A 494 -4.32 -18.49 1.83
C ILE A 494 -4.89 -19.02 3.16
N ALA A 495 -5.45 -18.16 3.99
CA ALA A 495 -6.03 -18.55 5.28
C ALA A 495 -7.28 -19.43 5.15
N ASP A 496 -7.90 -19.45 3.97
CA ASP A 496 -9.08 -20.25 3.64
C ASP A 496 -8.72 -21.61 2.98
N GLU A 497 -7.42 -21.87 2.73
CA GLU A 497 -6.87 -23.18 2.31
C GLU A 497 -6.76 -24.16 3.50
#